data_AF-A0A399RXZ5-F1
#
_entry.id   AF-A0A399RXZ5-F1
#
_cell.length_a   1.000
_cell.length_b   1.000
_cell.length_c   1.000
_cell.angle_alpha   90.00
_cell.angle_beta   90.00
_cell.angle_gamma   90.00
#
_symmetry.space_group_name_H-M   'P 1'
#
loop_
_entity.id
_entity.type
_entity.pdbx_description
1 polymer ?
#
loop_
_entity_poly.entity_id
_entity_poly.type
_entity_poly.pdbx_seq_one_letter_code
_entity_poly.pdbx_strand_id
1 'polypeptide(L)'
;MMREELPKPILFHPLKHHLGYIRELVQESINLPETQLQKALRTIGGSQLDLYIGPLTARQLSEEVILYLQQQDLVQPEAFREYLTPNGYRICTLSDKSVWALRWGVHEGRHVHLHPGRYSPHTLRVKANHLKTAIAVAAASIKYGQSINLELLNQVRAAWLALPPVPGYSAEEGLGKVMLLLQPL
;
A
#
# COMPACT_ATOMS: atom_id res chain seq x y z
N MET A 1 -4.92 17.61 2.26
CA MET A 1 -5.42 17.54 0.87
C MET A 1 -6.27 16.29 0.71
N MET A 2 -7.43 16.41 0.07
CA MET A 2 -8.25 15.26 -0.30
C MET A 2 -7.49 14.47 -1.36
N ARG A 3 -7.05 13.26 -1.00
CA ARG A 3 -6.44 12.33 -1.96
C ARG A 3 -7.44 12.09 -3.09
N GLU A 4 -6.98 12.21 -4.32
CA GLU A 4 -7.82 11.97 -5.49
C GLU A 4 -8.54 10.63 -5.38
N GLU A 5 -9.85 10.66 -5.63
CA GLU A 5 -10.64 9.46 -5.68
C GLU A 5 -10.19 8.62 -6.88
N LEU A 6 -9.83 7.35 -6.63
CA LEU A 6 -9.48 6.42 -7.71
C LEU A 6 -10.70 6.18 -8.60
N PRO A 7 -10.52 6.02 -9.92
CA PRO A 7 -11.63 5.84 -10.85
C PRO A 7 -12.46 4.60 -10.50
N LYS A 8 -13.79 4.71 -10.67
CA LYS A 8 -14.70 3.56 -10.53
C LYS A 8 -14.49 2.60 -11.72
N PRO A 9 -14.63 1.27 -11.53
CA PRO A 9 -15.18 0.57 -10.36
C PRO A 9 -14.10 0.04 -9.38
N ILE A 10 -12.95 0.68 -9.31
CA ILE A 10 -11.81 0.16 -8.55
C ILE A 10 -11.99 0.39 -7.05
N LEU A 11 -11.78 -0.67 -6.26
CA LEU A 11 -11.50 -0.61 -4.83
C LEU A 11 -10.03 -0.94 -4.63
N PHE A 12 -9.23 0.02 -4.18
CA PHE A 12 -7.82 -0.20 -3.90
C PHE A 12 -7.42 0.54 -2.63
N HIS A 13 -6.50 -0.06 -1.86
CA HIS A 13 -5.95 0.50 -0.63
C HIS A 13 -4.47 0.85 -0.84
N PRO A 14 -4.14 2.01 -1.44
CA PRO A 14 -2.75 2.36 -1.76
C PRO A 14 -1.83 2.38 -0.53
N LEU A 15 -2.32 2.83 0.63
CA LEU A 15 -1.55 2.84 1.87
C LEU A 15 -1.06 1.44 2.31
N LYS A 16 -1.76 0.38 1.90
CA LYS A 16 -1.33 -1.00 2.15
C LYS A 16 -0.37 -1.49 1.09
N HIS A 17 -0.59 -1.10 -0.16
CA HIS A 17 -0.12 -1.87 -1.31
C HIS A 17 0.72 -1.09 -2.31
N HIS A 18 0.96 0.22 -2.12
CA HIS A 18 1.61 1.04 -3.15
C HIS A 18 2.71 1.93 -2.59
N LEU A 19 3.97 1.65 -2.94
CA LEU A 19 5.13 2.39 -2.43
C LEU A 19 5.14 3.87 -2.83
N GLY A 20 4.83 4.20 -4.09
CA GLY A 20 4.78 5.61 -4.56
C GLY A 20 3.85 6.48 -3.71
N TYR A 21 2.59 6.06 -3.59
CA TYR A 21 1.61 6.66 -2.69
C TYR A 21 2.09 6.78 -1.22
N ILE A 22 2.78 5.76 -0.70
CA ILE A 22 3.29 5.81 0.67
C ILE A 22 4.38 6.88 0.81
N ARG A 23 5.26 7.03 -0.19
CA ARG A 23 6.27 8.09 -0.21
C ARG A 23 5.62 9.47 -0.25
N GLU A 24 4.60 9.67 -1.08
CA GLU A 24 3.81 10.91 -1.13
C GLU A 24 3.20 11.23 0.25
N LEU A 25 2.55 10.25 0.90
CA LEU A 25 2.02 10.43 2.26
C LEU A 25 3.10 10.84 3.27
N VAL A 26 4.28 10.23 3.20
CA VAL A 26 5.40 10.55 4.10
C VAL A 26 5.84 12.00 3.90
N GLN A 27 5.94 12.48 2.65
CA GLN A 27 6.28 13.88 2.37
C GLN A 27 5.18 14.85 2.85
N GLU A 28 3.91 14.50 2.67
CA GLU A 28 2.78 15.30 3.15
C GLU A 28 2.62 15.30 4.68
N SER A 29 3.30 14.39 5.38
CA SER A 29 3.12 14.17 6.83
C SER A 29 3.44 15.39 7.68
N ILE A 30 4.30 16.30 7.20
CA ILE A 30 4.63 17.56 7.86
C ILE A 30 3.38 18.42 8.12
N ASN A 31 2.39 18.34 7.23
CA ASN A 31 1.16 19.11 7.29
C ASN A 31 -0.01 18.34 7.92
N LEU A 32 0.20 17.09 8.35
CA LEU A 32 -0.85 16.24 8.91
C LEU A 32 -0.73 16.13 10.43
N PRO A 33 -1.84 16.23 11.19
CA PRO A 33 -1.85 15.90 12.60
C PRO A 33 -1.40 14.44 12.83
N GLU A 34 -0.62 14.19 13.88
CA GLU A 34 -0.14 12.84 14.19
C GLU A 34 -1.29 11.85 14.41
N THR A 35 -2.37 12.30 15.04
CA THR A 35 -3.56 11.47 15.27
C THR A 35 -4.18 10.97 13.95
N GLN A 36 -4.13 11.76 12.88
CA GLN A 36 -4.58 11.35 11.56
C GLN A 36 -3.65 10.31 10.94
N LEU A 37 -2.32 10.50 11.06
CA LEU A 37 -1.33 9.52 10.62
C LEU A 37 -1.49 8.19 11.37
N GLN A 38 -1.61 8.24 12.70
CA GLN A 38 -1.85 7.06 13.55
C GLN A 38 -3.11 6.31 13.12
N LYS A 39 -4.23 7.03 12.91
CA LYS A 39 -5.49 6.44 12.42
C LYS A 39 -5.30 5.78 11.06
N ALA A 40 -4.60 6.44 10.13
CA ALA A 40 -4.32 5.89 8.81
C ALA A 40 -3.46 4.61 8.90
N LEU A 41 -2.39 4.61 9.70
CA LEU A 41 -1.50 3.47 9.88
C LEU A 41 -2.20 2.25 10.50
N ARG A 42 -3.18 2.45 11.39
CA ARG A 42 -4.01 1.35 11.93
C ARG A 42 -4.76 0.59 10.83
N THR A 43 -5.13 1.25 9.73
CA THR A 43 -5.85 0.61 8.63
C THR A 43 -5.03 -0.46 7.90
N ILE A 44 -3.69 -0.44 8.00
CA ILE A 44 -2.80 -1.41 7.36
C ILE A 44 -3.01 -2.83 7.93
N GLY A 45 -3.41 -2.95 9.20
CA GLY A 45 -3.61 -4.24 9.88
C GLY A 45 -2.33 -4.83 10.47
N GLY A 46 -2.33 -6.14 10.74
CA GLY A 46 -1.22 -6.87 11.38
C GLY A 46 -0.56 -7.98 10.55
N SER A 47 -1.21 -8.42 9.47
CA SER A 47 -0.76 -9.55 8.65
C SER A 47 0.35 -9.18 7.66
N GLN A 48 0.96 -10.17 7.02
CA GLN A 48 1.80 -9.91 5.85
C GLN A 48 0.96 -9.46 4.65
N LEU A 49 1.53 -8.58 3.82
CA LEU A 49 0.91 -8.04 2.63
C LEU A 49 1.92 -7.97 1.48
N ASP A 50 1.40 -7.79 0.28
CA ASP A 50 2.17 -7.61 -0.94
C ASP A 50 2.19 -6.11 -1.28
N LEU A 51 3.39 -5.53 -1.36
CA LEU A 51 3.64 -4.11 -1.61
C LEU A 51 4.15 -3.96 -3.04
N TYR A 52 3.38 -3.26 -3.87
CA TYR A 52 3.82 -2.86 -5.19
C TYR A 52 4.85 -1.72 -5.10
N ILE A 53 5.99 -1.91 -5.77
CA ILE A 53 7.17 -1.04 -5.80
C ILE A 53 7.52 -0.58 -7.22
N GLY A 54 6.61 -0.75 -8.17
CA GLY A 54 6.81 -0.43 -9.58
C GLY A 54 6.54 1.04 -9.93
N PRO A 55 6.67 1.38 -11.22
CA PRO A 55 6.63 2.77 -11.69
C PRO A 55 5.21 3.36 -11.82
N LEU A 56 4.20 2.52 -12.08
CA LEU A 56 2.81 2.98 -12.26
C LEU A 56 2.27 3.59 -10.95
N THR A 57 1.57 4.72 -11.06
CA THR A 57 0.81 5.32 -9.95
C THR A 57 -0.46 4.53 -9.64
N ALA A 58 -1.06 4.76 -8.47
CA ALA A 58 -2.34 4.13 -8.10
C ALA A 58 -3.46 4.45 -9.10
N ARG A 59 -3.45 5.66 -9.68
CA ARG A 59 -4.37 6.07 -10.74
C ARG A 59 -4.13 5.30 -12.03
N GLN A 60 -2.88 5.24 -12.52
CA GLN A 60 -2.52 4.49 -13.73
C GLN A 60 -2.84 3.00 -13.59
N LEU A 61 -2.54 2.38 -12.45
CA LEU A 61 -2.94 0.99 -12.16
C LEU A 61 -4.45 0.80 -12.28
N SER A 62 -5.22 1.74 -11.74
CA SER A 62 -6.68 1.69 -11.78
C SER A 62 -7.20 1.83 -13.22
N GLU A 63 -6.63 2.76 -14.00
CA GLU A 63 -6.98 3.00 -15.40
C GLU A 63 -6.64 1.81 -16.29
N GLU A 64 -5.48 1.18 -16.11
CA GLU A 64 -5.10 -0.02 -16.85
C GLU A 64 -6.00 -1.22 -16.53
N VAL A 65 -6.40 -1.40 -15.27
CA VAL A 65 -7.37 -2.44 -14.92
C VAL A 65 -8.73 -2.14 -15.53
N ILE A 66 -9.18 -0.88 -15.55
CA ILE A 66 -10.44 -0.51 -16.20
C ILE A 66 -10.40 -0.84 -17.69
N LEU A 67 -9.30 -0.51 -18.38
CA LEU A 67 -9.11 -0.83 -19.79
C LEU A 67 -9.14 -2.36 -20.02
N TYR A 68 -8.47 -3.13 -19.16
CA TYR A 68 -8.51 -4.59 -19.18
C TYR A 68 -9.96 -5.12 -19.07
N LEU A 69 -10.76 -4.56 -18.16
CA LEU A 69 -12.16 -4.97 -17.97
C LEU A 69 -13.03 -4.59 -19.17
N GLN A 70 -12.81 -3.40 -19.75
CA GLN A 70 -13.54 -2.94 -20.94
C GLN A 70 -13.31 -3.87 -22.14
N GLN A 71 -12.07 -4.29 -22.38
CA GLN A 71 -11.73 -5.19 -23.49
C GLN A 71 -12.35 -6.59 -23.36
N GLN A 72 -12.86 -6.93 -22.17
CA GLN A 72 -13.45 -8.23 -21.85
C GLN A 72 -14.95 -8.14 -21.57
N ASP A 73 -15.56 -6.95 -21.72
CA ASP A 73 -16.96 -6.66 -21.36
C ASP A 73 -17.30 -6.92 -19.87
N LEU A 74 -16.33 -6.71 -18.97
CA LEU A 74 -16.41 -7.02 -17.53
C LEU A 74 -16.62 -5.81 -16.62
N VAL A 75 -16.99 -4.65 -17.17
CA VAL A 75 -17.16 -3.41 -16.37
C VAL A 75 -18.40 -3.47 -15.49
N GLN A 76 -19.41 -4.26 -15.87
CA GLN A 76 -20.65 -4.35 -15.12
C GLN A 76 -20.50 -5.29 -13.90
N PRO A 77 -21.09 -4.96 -12.74
CA PRO A 77 -20.93 -5.73 -11.51
C PRO A 77 -21.29 -7.22 -11.66
N GLU A 78 -22.38 -7.54 -12.36
CA GLU A 78 -22.88 -8.91 -12.54
C GLU A 78 -21.91 -9.72 -13.41
N ALA A 79 -21.50 -9.17 -14.55
CA ALA A 79 -20.54 -9.79 -15.45
C ALA A 79 -19.18 -10.03 -14.76
N PHE A 80 -18.69 -9.05 -13.99
CA PHE A 80 -17.46 -9.20 -13.22
C PHE A 80 -17.61 -10.29 -12.15
N ARG A 81 -18.74 -10.33 -11.44
CA ARG A 81 -18.97 -11.31 -10.37
C ARG A 81 -18.99 -12.74 -10.91
N GLU A 82 -19.64 -12.96 -12.05
CA GLU A 82 -19.63 -14.25 -12.75
C GLU A 82 -18.21 -14.61 -13.21
N TYR A 83 -17.48 -13.65 -13.76
CA TYR A 83 -16.10 -13.81 -14.19
C TYR A 83 -15.16 -14.24 -13.06
N LEU A 84 -15.43 -13.91 -11.80
CA LEU A 84 -14.63 -14.36 -10.66
C LEU A 84 -14.83 -15.85 -10.31
N THR A 85 -15.93 -16.48 -10.73
CA THR A 85 -16.24 -17.89 -10.37
C THR A 85 -15.35 -18.88 -11.12
N PRO A 86 -15.06 -20.09 -10.59
CA PRO A 86 -15.40 -20.56 -9.25
C PRO A 86 -14.42 -20.08 -8.16
N ASN A 87 -13.27 -19.51 -8.54
CA ASN A 87 -12.15 -19.27 -7.63
C ASN A 87 -12.33 -18.04 -6.71
N GLY A 88 -13.28 -17.16 -7.01
CA GLY A 88 -13.52 -15.90 -6.29
C GLY A 88 -12.45 -14.83 -6.54
N TYR A 89 -11.52 -15.08 -7.47
CA TYR A 89 -10.54 -14.10 -7.94
C TYR A 89 -10.13 -14.39 -9.39
N ARG A 90 -9.56 -13.37 -10.02
CA ARG A 90 -8.89 -13.45 -11.32
C ARG A 90 -7.58 -12.69 -11.29
N ILE A 91 -6.76 -12.91 -12.31
CA ILE A 91 -5.44 -12.30 -12.43
C ILE A 91 -5.40 -11.50 -13.74
N CYS A 92 -4.87 -10.29 -13.68
CA CYS A 92 -4.51 -9.51 -14.87
C CYS A 92 -3.03 -9.11 -14.80
N THR A 93 -2.43 -8.87 -15.96
CA THR A 93 -1.06 -8.38 -16.09
C THR A 93 -1.11 -6.98 -16.68
N LEU A 94 -0.37 -6.05 -16.09
CA LEU A 94 -0.34 -4.64 -16.48
C LEU A 94 0.87 -4.34 -17.37
N SER A 95 0.96 -3.10 -17.85
CA SER A 95 1.96 -2.65 -18.83
C SER A 95 3.40 -2.85 -18.35
N ASP A 96 3.65 -2.66 -17.05
CA ASP A 96 4.94 -2.85 -16.36
C ASP A 96 5.25 -4.33 -16.03
N LYS A 97 4.43 -5.27 -16.53
CA LYS A 97 4.51 -6.72 -16.25
C LYS A 97 4.17 -7.11 -14.81
N SER A 98 3.77 -6.17 -13.96
CA SER A 98 3.18 -6.52 -12.68
C SER A 98 1.86 -7.26 -12.89
N VAL A 99 1.55 -8.12 -11.94
CA VAL A 99 0.45 -9.06 -11.96
C VAL A 99 -0.43 -8.75 -10.77
N TRP A 100 -1.73 -8.62 -10.99
CA TRP A 100 -2.69 -8.15 -10.00
C TRP A 100 -3.84 -9.13 -9.85
N ALA A 101 -4.21 -9.39 -8.60
CA ALA A 101 -5.41 -10.15 -8.28
C ALA A 101 -6.61 -9.22 -8.18
N LEU A 102 -7.63 -9.55 -8.97
CA LEU A 102 -8.94 -8.92 -9.00
C LEU A 102 -9.90 -9.76 -8.15
N ARG A 103 -10.54 -9.14 -7.17
CA ARG A 103 -11.52 -9.77 -6.26
C ARG A 103 -12.80 -8.95 -6.18
N TRP A 104 -13.86 -9.54 -5.63
CA TRP A 104 -15.10 -8.80 -5.38
C TRP A 104 -14.87 -7.68 -4.35
N GLY A 105 -15.21 -6.46 -4.73
CA GLY A 105 -15.23 -5.29 -3.86
C GLY A 105 -16.58 -5.13 -3.17
N VAL A 106 -16.54 -4.73 -1.89
CA VAL A 106 -17.72 -4.66 -1.02
C VAL A 106 -18.36 -3.27 -0.96
N HIS A 107 -17.80 -2.30 -1.68
CA HIS A 107 -18.29 -0.92 -1.70
C HIS A 107 -19.11 -0.66 -2.97
N GLU A 108 -20.24 0.02 -2.80
CA GLU A 108 -21.12 0.39 -3.91
C GLU A 108 -20.36 1.18 -4.98
N GLY A 109 -20.53 0.78 -6.25
CA GLY A 109 -19.81 1.35 -7.38
C GLY A 109 -18.31 1.06 -7.40
N ARG A 110 -17.77 0.24 -6.49
CA ARG A 110 -16.36 -0.16 -6.40
C ARG A 110 -16.22 -1.68 -6.24
N HIS A 111 -16.72 -2.42 -7.24
CA HIS A 111 -16.82 -3.87 -7.19
C HIS A 111 -15.53 -4.61 -7.58
N VAL A 112 -14.46 -3.91 -7.99
CA VAL A 112 -13.18 -4.52 -8.40
C VAL A 112 -12.10 -4.22 -7.36
N HIS A 113 -11.87 -5.15 -6.44
CA HIS A 113 -10.85 -5.02 -5.40
C HIS A 113 -9.48 -5.49 -5.87
N LEU A 114 -8.49 -4.59 -5.89
CA LEU A 114 -7.14 -4.86 -6.35
C LEU A 114 -6.19 -5.28 -5.23
N HIS A 115 -5.41 -6.33 -5.49
CA HIS A 115 -4.29 -6.77 -4.66
C HIS A 115 -3.07 -7.04 -5.56
N PRO A 116 -1.86 -6.57 -5.22
CA PRO A 116 -0.65 -7.00 -5.92
C PRO A 116 -0.51 -8.53 -5.85
N GLY A 117 -0.12 -9.14 -6.96
CA GLY A 117 0.13 -10.57 -7.06
C GLY A 117 1.36 -10.96 -6.23
N ARG A 118 1.26 -12.06 -5.50
CA ARG A 118 2.40 -12.57 -4.72
C ARG A 118 3.54 -12.96 -5.66
N TYR A 119 4.76 -12.51 -5.35
CA TYR A 119 5.98 -12.74 -6.17
C TYR A 119 5.89 -12.21 -7.61
N SER A 120 4.96 -11.30 -7.86
CA SER A 120 4.86 -10.61 -9.13
C SER A 120 6.08 -9.69 -9.36
N PRO A 121 6.47 -9.41 -10.62
CA PRO A 121 7.32 -8.28 -10.92
C PRO A 121 6.87 -7.01 -10.16
N HIS A 122 7.85 -6.25 -9.69
CA HIS A 122 7.62 -5.04 -8.92
C HIS A 122 6.79 -5.24 -7.64
N THR A 123 6.82 -6.42 -7.02
CA THR A 123 6.11 -6.67 -5.76
C THR A 123 7.03 -7.23 -4.68
N LEU A 124 6.96 -6.66 -3.47
CA LEU A 124 7.67 -7.12 -2.29
C LEU A 124 6.70 -7.57 -1.20
N ARG A 125 6.85 -8.81 -0.73
CA ARG A 125 6.11 -9.32 0.43
C ARG A 125 6.68 -8.73 1.72
N VAL A 126 5.88 -8.01 2.50
CA VAL A 126 6.30 -7.34 3.75
C VAL A 126 5.38 -7.67 4.93
N LYS A 127 5.91 -7.63 6.15
CA LYS A 127 5.09 -7.67 7.38
C LYS A 127 4.43 -6.31 7.60
N ALA A 128 3.13 -6.25 7.86
CA ALA A 128 2.44 -4.97 8.11
C ALA A 128 3.07 -4.15 9.23
N ASN A 129 3.53 -4.78 10.31
CA ASN A 129 4.20 -4.06 11.40
C ASN A 129 5.54 -3.44 10.96
N HIS A 130 6.25 -4.03 10.00
CA HIS A 130 7.46 -3.42 9.44
C HIS A 130 7.09 -2.21 8.57
N LEU A 131 6.08 -2.34 7.71
CA LEU A 131 5.60 -1.23 6.88
C LEU A 131 5.12 -0.06 7.74
N LYS A 132 4.26 -0.32 8.74
CA LYS A 132 3.79 0.72 9.68
C LYS A 132 4.95 1.42 10.37
N THR A 133 5.95 0.66 10.85
CA THR A 133 7.14 1.22 11.51
C THR A 133 7.91 2.11 10.57
N ALA A 134 8.18 1.65 9.34
CA ALA A 134 8.93 2.41 8.35
C ALA A 134 8.23 3.71 7.96
N ILE A 135 6.91 3.67 7.76
CA ILE A 135 6.13 4.88 7.47
C ILE A 135 6.14 5.83 8.66
N ALA A 136 5.90 5.33 9.88
CA ALA A 136 5.84 6.14 11.09
C ALA A 136 7.16 6.87 11.35
N VAL A 137 8.29 6.17 11.29
CA VAL A 137 9.60 6.77 11.59
C VAL A 137 10.05 7.73 10.48
N ALA A 138 9.74 7.44 9.22
CA ALA A 138 10.03 8.37 8.12
C ALA A 138 9.20 9.66 8.25
N ALA A 139 7.92 9.55 8.57
CA ALA A 139 7.06 10.70 8.84
C ALA A 139 7.53 11.50 10.07
N ALA A 140 7.89 10.83 11.17
CA ALA A 140 8.40 11.49 12.37
C ALA A 140 9.75 12.21 12.11
N SER A 141 10.64 11.57 11.34
CA SER A 141 11.93 12.17 10.94
C SER A 141 11.73 13.50 10.21
N ILE A 142 10.83 13.53 9.21
CA ILE A 142 10.49 14.78 8.49
C ILE A 142 9.84 15.79 9.44
N LYS A 143 8.84 15.35 10.22
CA LYS A 143 8.05 16.23 11.08
C LYS A 143 8.86 16.90 12.19
N TYR A 144 9.84 16.18 12.76
CA TYR A 144 10.66 16.68 13.86
C TYR A 144 12.05 17.17 13.40
N GLY A 145 12.39 17.04 12.13
CA GLY A 145 13.72 17.39 11.62
C GLY A 145 14.84 16.53 12.22
N GLN A 146 14.55 15.26 12.54
CA GLN A 146 15.50 14.35 13.19
C GLN A 146 15.96 13.27 12.23
N SER A 147 17.22 12.84 12.33
CA SER A 147 17.70 11.67 11.59
C SER A 147 17.05 10.38 12.10
N ILE A 148 16.80 9.44 11.20
CA ILE A 148 16.28 8.13 11.58
C ILE A 148 17.37 7.35 12.31
N ASN A 149 17.11 7.02 13.57
CA ASN A 149 17.95 6.16 14.41
C ASN A 149 17.07 5.18 15.22
N LEU A 150 17.71 4.25 15.95
CA LEU A 150 16.99 3.23 16.73
C LEU A 150 16.11 3.83 17.84
N GLU A 151 16.53 4.95 18.42
CA GLU A 151 15.78 5.65 19.48
C GLU A 151 14.48 6.22 18.94
N LEU A 152 14.54 7.04 17.88
CA LEU A 152 13.37 7.60 17.21
C LEU A 152 12.44 6.48 16.72
N LEU A 153 13.00 5.42 16.14
CA LEU A 153 12.25 4.26 15.70
C LEU A 153 11.48 3.61 16.84
N ASN A 154 12.11 3.36 17.99
CA ASN A 154 11.44 2.75 19.13
C ASN A 154 10.44 3.71 19.81
N GLN A 155 10.72 5.01 19.81
CA GLN A 155 9.79 6.03 20.27
C GLN A 155 8.49 6.02 19.46
N VAL A 156 8.57 6.04 18.12
CA VAL A 156 7.35 6.02 17.28
C VAL A 156 6.63 4.68 17.33
N ARG A 157 7.36 3.55 17.48
CA ARG A 157 6.73 2.24 17.67
C ARG A 157 5.85 2.22 18.91
N ALA A 158 6.33 2.76 20.02
CA ALA A 158 5.55 2.86 21.25
C ALA A 158 4.41 3.88 21.11
N ALA A 159 4.75 5.13 20.78
CA ALA A 159 3.82 6.26 20.86
C ALA A 159 2.75 6.26 19.76
N TRP A 160 3.10 5.88 18.53
CA TRP A 160 2.19 5.98 17.38
C TRP A 160 1.54 4.66 17.01
N LEU A 161 2.25 3.54 17.22
CA LEU A 161 1.84 2.23 16.72
C LEU A 161 1.41 1.24 17.80
N ALA A 162 1.66 1.55 19.08
CA ALA A 162 1.49 0.62 20.20
C ALA A 162 2.20 -0.74 19.94
N LEU A 163 3.41 -0.69 19.41
CA LEU A 163 4.27 -1.85 19.14
C LEU A 163 5.45 -1.87 20.12
N PRO A 164 5.91 -3.06 20.56
CA PRO A 164 7.08 -3.19 21.42
C PRO A 164 8.34 -2.68 20.71
N PRO A 165 9.38 -2.25 21.43
CA PRO A 165 10.65 -1.87 20.82
C PRO A 165 11.30 -3.05 20.09
N VAL A 166 12.23 -2.73 19.18
CA VAL A 166 13.14 -3.71 18.57
C VAL A 166 14.56 -3.46 19.06
N PRO A 167 15.39 -4.51 19.21
CA PRO A 167 16.78 -4.36 19.63
C PRO A 167 17.67 -3.77 18.53
N GLY A 168 17.24 -3.82 17.27
CA GLY A 168 17.97 -3.33 16.11
C GLY A 168 17.30 -3.72 14.79
N TYR A 169 17.88 -3.29 13.68
CA TYR A 169 17.48 -3.68 12.32
C TYR A 169 18.71 -3.64 11.40
N SER A 170 18.74 -4.47 10.36
CA SER A 170 19.77 -4.45 9.32
C SER A 170 19.16 -4.15 7.96
N ALA A 171 19.94 -3.51 7.07
CA ALA A 171 19.56 -3.22 5.69
C ALA A 171 19.13 -4.49 4.91
N GLU A 172 19.66 -5.65 5.29
CA GLU A 172 19.51 -6.91 4.56
C GLU A 172 18.25 -7.68 4.95
N GLU A 173 17.56 -7.32 6.04
CA GLU A 173 16.47 -8.14 6.57
C GLU A 173 15.25 -7.35 7.02
N GLY A 174 14.09 -8.02 6.92
CA GLY A 174 12.88 -7.68 7.64
C GLY A 174 12.50 -6.20 7.60
N LEU A 175 12.73 -5.49 8.71
CA LEU A 175 12.37 -4.08 8.89
C LEU A 175 13.31 -3.16 8.11
N GLY A 176 14.62 -3.40 8.13
CA GLY A 176 15.57 -2.48 7.47
C GLY A 176 15.43 -2.50 5.94
N LYS A 177 15.07 -3.64 5.34
CA LYS A 177 14.68 -3.69 3.91
C LYS A 177 13.54 -2.72 3.58
N VAL A 178 12.52 -2.64 4.44
CA VAL A 178 11.37 -1.75 4.23
C VAL A 178 11.73 -0.30 4.52
N MET A 179 12.61 -0.05 5.48
CA MET A 179 13.16 1.27 5.78
C MET A 179 13.86 1.88 4.57
N LEU A 180 14.69 1.10 3.87
CA LEU A 180 15.41 1.55 2.66
C LEU A 180 14.46 2.00 1.54
N LEU A 181 13.27 1.41 1.45
CA LEU A 181 12.28 1.82 0.44
C LEU A 181 11.74 3.24 0.66
N LEU A 182 11.80 3.75 1.90
CA LEU A 182 11.23 5.04 2.28
C LEU A 182 12.29 6.12 2.58
N GLN A 183 13.57 5.78 2.48
CA GLN A 183 14.61 6.81 2.53
C GLN A 183 14.52 7.69 1.28
N PRO A 184 14.70 9.02 1.41
CA PRO A 184 14.90 9.87 0.25
C PRO A 184 16.13 9.37 -0.50
N LEU A 185 15.98 9.13 -1.82
CA LEU A 185 17.12 8.92 -2.73
C LEU A 185 17.88 10.24 -2.89
#